data_AF-A0A6L8BEV5-F1
#
_entry.id   AF-A0A6L8BEV5-F1
#
_cell.length_a   1.000
_cell.length_b   1.000
_cell.length_c   1.000
_cell.angle_alpha   90.00
_cell.angle_beta   90.00
_cell.angle_gamma   90.00
#
_symmetry.space_group_name_H-M   'P 1'
#
loop_
_entity.id
_entity.type
_entity.pdbx_description
1 polymer ?
#
loop_
_entity_poly.entity_id
_entity_poly.type
_entity_poly.pdbx_seq_one_letter_code
_entity_poly.pdbx_strand_id
1 'polypeptide(L)'
;MANQELIASYALDPAIVVIHEYRKRETRQIIGFFDEDPPEEAVTCLGAYDVRRFDESDIVEPRRMASIAAVVFRQQSTVPIKVKRDLEKFAESLLWRDCRVFVELLPIEPGSKTPDFDSLVYQVMEERRLPVSGLKPEKLTTYTASAEEIRDMTPMVHVFRLPDTWSDVAAYLRDFPPGESPSNELSVTVRGRDDSIIVPSPEEKILLERAFHDCHRVKLIENSGGLSGVRTYKAFADNRYEYVGNRTRYEYFAKIGDRDLISKEYLSYRDIALEHIPFHLGPRLRLDRCVLGTQLGIIVSDYVSGAE
;
A
#
# COMPACT_ATOMS: atom_id res chain seq x y z
N MET A 1 -48.65 -44.42 -36.56
CA MET A 1 -48.34 -43.09 -36.00
C MET A 1 -47.91 -43.28 -34.55
N ALA A 2 -46.61 -43.31 -34.31
CA ALA A 2 -46.03 -43.30 -32.96
C ALA A 2 -44.69 -42.54 -33.06
N ASN A 3 -44.65 -41.34 -32.48
CA ASN A 3 -43.44 -40.56 -32.27
C ASN A 3 -42.66 -41.20 -31.12
N GLN A 4 -41.43 -41.66 -31.37
CA GLN A 4 -40.46 -41.97 -30.32
C GLN A 4 -39.45 -40.82 -30.26
N GLU A 5 -39.45 -40.14 -29.12
CA GLU A 5 -38.47 -39.12 -28.74
C GLU A 5 -37.07 -39.74 -28.61
N LEU A 6 -36.12 -39.20 -29.35
CA LEU A 6 -34.69 -39.44 -29.13
C LEU A 6 -34.22 -38.48 -28.03
N ILE A 7 -34.16 -38.96 -26.78
CA ILE A 7 -33.42 -38.29 -25.72
C ILE A 7 -31.96 -38.75 -25.84
N ALA A 8 -31.11 -37.91 -26.44
CA ALA A 8 -29.67 -38.08 -26.37
C ALA A 8 -29.20 -37.77 -24.96
N SER A 9 -28.83 -38.80 -24.19
CA SER A 9 -28.16 -38.65 -22.90
C SER A 9 -26.75 -38.10 -23.14
N TYR A 10 -26.58 -36.79 -22.99
CA TYR A 10 -25.25 -36.24 -22.77
C TYR A 10 -24.82 -36.62 -21.35
N ALA A 11 -23.97 -37.65 -21.25
CA ALA A 11 -23.21 -37.90 -20.03
C ALA A 11 -22.26 -36.71 -19.83
N LEU A 12 -22.63 -35.82 -18.91
CA LEU A 12 -21.71 -34.82 -18.38
C LEU A 12 -20.64 -35.58 -17.62
N ASP A 13 -19.44 -35.59 -18.18
CA ASP A 13 -18.22 -35.98 -17.49
C ASP A 13 -18.19 -35.18 -16.17
N PRO A 14 -18.12 -35.82 -14.99
CA PRO A 14 -18.08 -35.10 -13.73
C PRO A 14 -16.75 -34.35 -13.67
N ALA A 15 -16.74 -33.14 -14.24
CA ALA A 15 -15.66 -32.20 -14.14
C ALA A 15 -15.37 -32.04 -12.64
N ILE A 16 -14.20 -32.52 -12.24
CA ILE A 16 -13.67 -32.34 -10.90
C ILE A 16 -13.57 -30.82 -10.71
N VAL A 17 -14.54 -30.25 -9.99
CA VAL A 17 -14.44 -28.87 -9.50
C VAL A 17 -13.38 -28.92 -8.40
N VAL A 18 -12.12 -28.75 -8.80
CA VAL A 18 -11.04 -28.48 -7.85
C VAL A 18 -11.29 -27.07 -7.34
N ILE A 19 -12.03 -26.96 -6.23
CA ILE A 19 -12.04 -25.74 -5.43
C ILE A 19 -10.64 -25.66 -4.84
N HIS A 20 -9.74 -24.95 -5.51
CA HIS A 20 -8.47 -24.60 -4.91
C HIS A 20 -8.79 -23.84 -3.64
N GLU A 21 -8.37 -24.37 -2.49
CA GLU A 21 -8.35 -23.61 -1.25
C GLU A 21 -7.64 -22.30 -1.56
N TYR A 22 -8.38 -21.21 -1.49
CA TYR A 22 -7.80 -19.88 -1.48
C TYR A 22 -6.90 -19.87 -0.26
N ARG A 23 -5.58 -20.08 -0.46
CA ARG A 23 -4.61 -19.95 0.61
C ARG A 23 -4.73 -18.51 1.08
N LYS A 24 -5.46 -18.31 2.18
CA LYS A 24 -5.51 -17.06 2.90
C LYS A 24 -4.06 -16.75 3.24
N ARG A 25 -3.46 -15.81 2.49
CA ARG A 25 -2.09 -15.39 2.73
C ARG A 25 -2.01 -14.89 4.16
N GLU A 26 -0.84 -15.08 4.76
CA GLU A 26 -0.57 -14.63 6.12
C GLU A 26 -0.83 -13.13 6.16
N THR A 27 -1.94 -12.76 6.79
CA THR A 27 -2.24 -11.36 7.05
C THR A 27 -1.11 -10.81 7.91
N ARG A 28 -0.70 -9.56 7.69
CA ARG A 28 0.25 -8.91 8.58
C ARG A 28 -0.37 -8.84 9.97
N GLN A 29 0.22 -9.50 10.95
CA GLN A 29 -0.36 -9.61 12.30
C GLN A 29 0.50 -8.97 13.37
N ILE A 30 1.69 -8.44 13.04
CA ILE A 30 2.63 -7.98 14.06
C ILE A 30 2.63 -6.47 14.16
N ILE A 31 2.52 -5.93 15.37
CA ILE A 31 2.73 -4.52 15.68
C ILE A 31 3.99 -4.38 16.51
N GLY A 32 4.94 -3.63 15.96
CA GLY A 32 6.24 -3.39 16.59
C GLY A 32 6.32 -2.06 17.32
N PHE A 33 6.75 -2.08 18.58
CA PHE A 33 7.17 -0.88 19.30
C PHE A 33 8.69 -0.72 19.16
N PHE A 34 9.12 0.32 18.46
CA PHE A 34 10.53 0.46 18.11
C PHE A 34 11.36 0.89 19.32
N ASP A 35 12.38 0.08 19.65
CA ASP A 35 13.34 0.27 20.74
C ASP A 35 12.73 0.37 22.16
N GLU A 36 11.44 0.07 22.32
CA GLU A 36 10.71 0.17 23.58
C GLU A 36 9.74 -0.99 23.75
N ASP A 37 9.46 -1.33 25.01
CA ASP A 37 8.40 -2.29 25.32
C ASP A 37 7.02 -1.64 25.15
N PRO A 38 6.04 -2.38 24.60
CA PRO A 38 4.69 -1.84 24.41
C PRO A 38 4.03 -1.54 25.76
N PRO A 39 3.33 -0.39 25.91
CA PRO A 39 2.51 -0.13 27.09
C PRO A 39 1.40 -1.20 27.25
N GLU A 40 1.04 -1.54 28.49
CA GLU A 40 -0.01 -2.55 28.78
C GLU A 40 -1.36 -2.20 28.13
N GLU A 41 -1.71 -0.91 28.12
CA GLU A 41 -2.92 -0.42 27.47
C GLU A 41 -2.89 -0.67 25.96
N ALA A 42 -1.74 -0.45 25.31
CA ALA A 42 -1.57 -0.70 23.89
C ALA A 42 -1.75 -2.19 23.56
N VAL A 43 -1.12 -3.07 24.35
CA VAL A 43 -1.27 -4.53 24.21
C VAL A 43 -2.74 -4.94 24.35
N THR A 44 -3.47 -4.33 25.28
CA THR A 44 -4.89 -4.61 25.53
C THR A 44 -5.76 -4.15 24.35
N CYS A 45 -5.62 -2.90 23.91
CA CYS A 45 -6.42 -2.33 22.81
C CYS A 45 -6.12 -2.98 21.45
N LEU A 46 -4.87 -3.38 21.22
CA LEU A 46 -4.39 -3.98 19.97
C LEU A 46 -4.39 -5.51 20.02
N GLY A 47 -5.13 -6.14 20.93
CA GLY A 47 -5.10 -7.59 21.17
C GLY A 47 -5.48 -8.50 19.99
N ALA A 48 -5.89 -7.94 18.85
CA ALA A 48 -6.02 -8.66 17.57
C ALA A 48 -4.67 -8.90 16.86
N TYR A 49 -3.60 -8.28 17.34
CA TYR A 49 -2.25 -8.33 16.77
C TYR A 49 -1.25 -8.91 17.78
N ASP A 50 -0.15 -9.47 17.27
CA ASP A 50 1.05 -9.78 18.06
C ASP A 50 1.81 -8.47 18.32
N VAL A 51 1.62 -7.90 19.52
CA VAL A 51 2.22 -6.63 19.93
C VAL A 51 3.49 -6.88 20.72
N ARG A 52 4.63 -6.36 20.22
CA ARG A 52 5.92 -6.60 20.86
C ARG A 52 6.94 -5.51 20.55
N ARG A 53 8.04 -5.52 21.30
CA ARG A 53 9.21 -4.68 21.04
C ARG A 53 9.94 -5.11 19.78
N PHE A 54 10.39 -4.14 19.00
CA PHE A 54 11.30 -4.32 17.87
C PHE A 54 12.62 -3.58 18.08
N ASP A 55 13.62 -4.05 17.36
CA ASP A 55 14.84 -3.32 17.11
C ASP A 55 15.04 -3.10 15.60
N GLU A 56 16.20 -2.55 15.24
CA GLU A 56 16.56 -2.30 13.85
C GLU A 56 16.53 -3.57 12.98
N SER A 57 16.92 -4.72 13.54
CA SER A 57 17.00 -5.98 12.80
C SER A 57 15.62 -6.44 12.30
N ASP A 58 14.57 -6.17 13.07
CA ASP A 58 13.19 -6.47 12.69
C ASP A 58 12.72 -5.67 11.47
N ILE A 59 13.20 -4.43 11.34
CA ILE A 59 12.81 -3.53 10.25
C ILE A 59 13.62 -3.82 8.98
N VAL A 60 14.90 -4.17 9.10
CA VAL A 60 15.75 -4.38 7.92
C VAL A 60 15.62 -5.78 7.32
N GLU A 61 15.18 -6.79 8.09
CA GLU A 61 15.03 -8.16 7.59
C GLU A 61 13.75 -8.30 6.72
N PRO A 62 13.85 -8.57 5.40
CA PRO A 62 12.69 -8.57 4.50
C PRO A 62 11.60 -9.57 4.88
N ARG A 63 11.99 -10.73 5.45
CA ARG A 63 11.05 -11.77 5.88
C ARG A 63 10.24 -11.34 7.10
N ARG A 64 10.88 -10.70 8.08
CA ARG A 64 10.17 -10.15 9.25
C ARG A 64 9.25 -9.03 8.80
N MET A 65 9.77 -8.11 7.98
CA MET A 65 9.00 -6.99 7.44
C MET A 65 7.69 -7.39 6.75
N ALA A 66 7.68 -8.54 6.05
CA ALA A 66 6.47 -9.04 5.41
C ALA A 66 5.32 -9.36 6.38
N SER A 67 5.62 -9.63 7.65
CA SER A 67 4.64 -9.93 8.70
C SER A 67 4.21 -8.69 9.53
N ILE A 68 4.93 -7.57 9.38
CA ILE A 68 4.70 -6.35 10.16
C ILE A 68 3.52 -5.58 9.58
N ALA A 69 2.50 -5.37 10.41
CA ALA A 69 1.34 -4.57 10.10
C ALA A 69 1.61 -3.08 10.35
N ALA A 70 2.21 -2.79 11.51
CA ALA A 70 2.51 -1.44 11.94
C ALA A 70 3.79 -1.36 12.76
N VAL A 71 4.43 -0.20 12.73
CA VAL A 71 5.51 0.17 13.64
C VAL A 71 5.14 1.46 14.37
N VAL A 72 5.32 1.45 15.68
CA VAL A 72 5.09 2.59 16.57
C VAL A 72 6.44 3.15 17.01
N PHE A 73 6.67 4.42 16.70
CA PHE A 73 7.79 5.21 17.22
C PHE A 73 7.27 6.08 18.36
N ARG A 74 7.86 5.94 19.54
CA ARG A 74 7.49 6.73 20.70
C ARG A 74 8.54 7.79 20.95
N GLN A 75 8.09 9.00 21.22
CA GLN A 75 9.00 10.03 21.66
C GLN A 75 9.44 9.81 23.10
N GLN A 76 10.73 9.95 23.36
CA GLN A 76 11.28 9.89 24.71
C GLN A 76 11.60 11.30 25.19
N SER A 77 11.10 11.69 26.37
CA SER A 77 11.37 12.99 26.97
C SER A 77 12.87 13.21 27.27
N THR A 78 13.60 12.12 27.55
CA THR A 78 15.04 12.13 27.84
C THR A 78 15.91 12.25 26.59
N VAL A 79 15.43 11.75 25.44
CA VAL A 79 16.17 11.81 24.17
C VAL A 79 15.24 12.20 23.01
N PRO A 80 14.74 13.45 22.96
CA PRO A 80 13.73 13.85 21.99
C PRO A 80 14.16 13.73 20.53
N ILE A 81 15.46 13.89 20.26
CA ILE A 81 16.02 13.80 18.90
C ILE A 81 15.96 12.37 18.34
N LYS A 82 15.78 11.36 19.20
CA LYS A 82 15.76 9.96 18.80
C LYS A 82 14.65 9.67 17.79
N VAL A 83 13.42 10.13 18.04
CA VAL A 83 12.28 9.90 17.14
C VAL A 83 12.54 10.48 15.74
N LYS A 84 13.17 11.66 15.66
CA LYS A 84 13.57 12.27 14.38
C LYS A 84 14.54 11.37 13.62
N ARG A 85 15.62 10.94 14.27
CA ARG A 85 16.64 10.07 13.67
C ARG A 85 16.06 8.74 13.21
N ASP A 86 15.20 8.14 14.03
CA ASP A 86 14.63 6.83 13.73
C ASP A 86 13.61 6.93 12.57
N LEU A 87 12.80 7.99 12.51
CA LEU A 87 11.92 8.27 11.37
C LEU A 87 12.69 8.55 10.08
N GLU A 88 13.75 9.37 10.13
CA GLU A 88 14.63 9.63 8.97
C GLU A 88 15.25 8.36 8.41
N LYS A 89 15.49 7.37 9.28
CA LYS A 89 16.14 6.12 8.90
C LYS A 89 15.15 5.09 8.35
N PHE A 90 13.96 4.98 8.95
CA PHE A 90 13.09 3.82 8.71
C PHE A 90 11.74 4.15 8.06
N ALA A 91 11.20 5.35 8.25
CA ALA A 91 9.81 5.65 7.87
C ALA A 91 9.55 5.42 6.38
N GLU A 92 10.45 5.88 5.51
CA GLU A 92 10.29 5.72 4.06
C GLU A 92 10.25 4.24 3.64
N SER A 93 11.19 3.44 4.13
CA SER A 93 11.28 2.00 3.85
C SER A 93 10.05 1.23 4.35
N LEU A 94 9.49 1.63 5.51
CA LEU A 94 8.26 1.07 6.08
C LEU A 94 7.05 1.41 5.19
N LEU A 95 6.88 2.68 4.82
CA LEU A 95 5.76 3.14 4.01
C LEU A 95 5.79 2.56 2.60
N TRP A 96 6.95 2.43 1.96
CA TRP A 96 7.05 1.76 0.66
C TRP A 96 6.48 0.35 0.69
N ARG A 97 6.61 -0.33 1.82
CA ARG A 97 6.10 -1.69 2.05
C ARG A 97 4.72 -1.70 2.68
N ASP A 98 3.95 -0.62 2.60
CA ASP A 98 2.60 -0.55 3.18
C ASP A 98 2.52 -0.82 4.69
N CYS A 99 3.65 -0.72 5.41
CA CYS A 99 3.60 -0.77 6.85
C CYS A 99 2.97 0.52 7.36
N ARG A 100 2.04 0.41 8.31
CA ARG A 100 1.51 1.57 9.01
C ARG A 100 2.59 2.11 9.93
N VAL A 101 2.76 3.43 9.95
CA VAL A 101 3.75 4.07 10.80
C VAL A 101 3.01 4.99 11.75
N PHE A 102 3.15 4.74 13.04
CA PHE A 102 2.57 5.58 14.08
C PHE A 102 3.67 6.30 14.84
N VAL A 103 3.40 7.54 15.24
CA VAL A 103 4.28 8.34 16.08
C VAL A 103 3.49 8.83 17.29
N GLU A 104 3.85 8.33 18.47
CA GLU A 104 3.30 8.79 19.73
C GLU A 104 4.13 9.97 20.23
N LEU A 105 3.53 11.15 20.28
CA LEU A 105 4.13 12.34 20.87
C LEU A 105 3.78 12.44 22.35
N LEU A 106 4.79 12.62 23.19
CA LEU A 106 4.57 12.88 24.61
C LEU A 106 4.17 14.34 24.84
N PRO A 107 3.28 14.62 25.81
CA PRO A 107 2.98 15.98 26.21
C PRO A 107 4.25 16.68 26.71
N ILE A 108 4.47 17.92 26.29
CA ILE A 108 5.56 18.74 26.80
C ILE A 108 5.20 19.19 28.21
N GLU A 109 6.04 18.82 29.19
CA GLU A 109 5.86 19.32 30.56
C GLU A 109 5.98 20.86 30.61
N PRO A 110 5.04 21.55 31.28
CA PRO A 110 5.10 23.01 31.42
C PRO A 110 6.44 23.47 31.99
N GLY A 111 7.13 24.37 31.27
CA GLY A 111 8.44 24.90 31.68
C GLY A 111 9.64 24.09 31.20
N SER A 112 9.43 23.01 30.43
CA SER A 112 10.52 22.29 29.79
C SER A 112 11.24 23.18 28.76
N LYS A 113 12.57 23.18 28.78
CA LYS A 113 13.42 23.81 27.75
C LYS A 113 13.57 22.95 26.49
N THR A 114 12.90 21.81 26.45
CA THR A 114 12.97 20.92 25.28
C THR A 114 12.38 21.63 24.06
N PRO A 115 12.99 21.47 22.88
CA PRO A 115 12.45 22.01 21.64
C PRO A 115 11.04 21.49 21.43
N ASP A 116 10.20 22.29 20.76
CA ASP A 116 8.85 21.89 20.35
C ASP A 116 8.92 20.54 19.64
N PHE A 117 8.45 19.48 20.32
CA PHE A 117 8.58 18.10 19.86
C PHE A 117 7.90 17.86 18.54
N ASP A 118 6.78 18.56 18.33
CA ASP A 118 6.11 18.66 17.06
C ASP A 118 7.11 19.08 15.97
N SER A 119 7.91 20.13 16.21
CA SER A 119 8.83 20.70 15.21
C SER A 119 9.87 19.69 14.72
N LEU A 120 10.33 18.75 15.56
CA LEU A 120 11.24 17.69 15.14
C LEU A 120 10.57 16.72 14.16
N VAL A 121 9.33 16.32 14.44
CA VAL A 121 8.57 15.44 13.55
C VAL A 121 8.18 16.16 12.27
N TYR A 122 7.70 17.41 12.36
CA TYR A 122 7.42 18.28 11.20
C TYR A 122 8.63 18.38 10.27
N GLN A 123 9.81 18.66 10.83
CA GLN A 123 11.04 18.77 10.07
C GLN A 123 11.32 17.49 9.26
N VAL A 124 11.17 16.30 9.86
CA VAL A 124 11.35 15.05 9.12
C VAL A 124 10.31 14.88 8.03
N MET A 125 9.03 15.17 8.31
CA MET A 125 7.97 15.04 7.32
C MET A 125 8.22 15.95 6.11
N GLU A 126 8.71 17.18 6.33
CA GLU A 126 9.04 18.11 5.25
C GLU A 126 10.32 17.73 4.51
N GLU A 127 11.42 17.49 5.22
CA GLU A 127 12.73 17.16 4.64
C GLU A 127 12.68 15.88 3.80
N ARG A 128 11.88 14.91 4.24
CA ARG A 128 11.70 13.61 3.57
C ARG A 128 10.44 13.53 2.72
N ARG A 129 9.62 14.60 2.69
CA ARG A 129 8.33 14.66 1.99
C ARG A 129 7.41 13.49 2.33
N LEU A 130 7.42 13.05 3.59
CA LEU A 130 6.62 11.90 4.01
C LEU A 130 5.14 12.30 4.10
N PRO A 131 4.22 11.44 3.61
CA PRO A 131 2.80 11.64 3.86
C PRO A 131 2.53 11.50 5.36
N VAL A 132 1.76 12.44 5.93
CA VAL A 132 1.50 12.52 7.36
C VAL A 132 0.07 12.92 7.68
N SER A 133 -0.46 12.40 8.79
CA SER A 133 -1.72 12.83 9.41
C SER A 133 -1.56 13.02 10.92
N GLY A 134 -2.56 13.67 11.53
CA GLY A 134 -2.56 13.99 12.98
C GLY A 134 -1.64 15.15 13.39
N LEU A 135 -0.95 15.74 12.40
CA LEU A 135 -0.30 17.04 12.52
C LEU A 135 -1.24 18.16 12.06
N LYS A 136 -1.13 19.32 12.71
CA LYS A 136 -1.85 20.54 12.30
C LYS A 136 -1.32 21.03 10.93
N PRO A 137 -2.17 21.24 9.91
CA PRO A 137 -1.74 21.62 8.57
C PRO A 137 -0.98 22.95 8.49
N GLU A 138 -1.28 23.90 9.38
CA GLU A 138 -0.71 25.25 9.41
C GLU A 138 0.83 25.28 9.54
N LYS A 139 1.42 24.18 10.03
CA LYS A 139 2.87 24.03 10.19
C LYS A 139 3.55 23.28 9.02
N LEU A 140 2.79 22.77 8.04
CA LEU A 140 3.34 22.11 6.85
C LEU A 140 3.39 23.12 5.69
N THR A 141 4.59 23.48 5.28
CA THR A 141 4.86 24.45 4.21
C THR A 141 4.82 23.84 2.81
N THR A 142 5.11 22.53 2.70
CA THR A 142 5.39 21.88 1.42
C THR A 142 4.28 20.93 0.96
N TYR A 143 3.40 20.47 1.85
CA TYR A 143 2.29 19.57 1.50
C TYR A 143 1.09 20.37 0.97
N THR A 144 1.01 20.50 -0.36
CA THR A 144 -0.05 21.25 -1.07
C THR A 144 -0.89 20.34 -1.96
N ALA A 145 -1.71 19.52 -1.31
CA ALA A 145 -2.97 19.03 -1.87
C ALA A 145 -3.84 18.63 -0.68
N SER A 146 -4.85 19.47 -0.37
CA SER A 146 -6.00 19.17 0.51
C SER A 146 -5.75 18.03 1.51
N ALA A 147 -5.08 18.34 2.61
CA ALA A 147 -4.80 17.40 3.71
C ALA A 147 -6.06 16.75 4.32
N GLU A 148 -7.26 17.12 3.87
CA GLU A 148 -8.53 16.46 4.17
C GLU A 148 -8.94 15.42 3.13
N GLU A 149 -8.70 15.64 1.84
CA GLU A 149 -9.13 14.72 0.76
C GLU A 149 -8.20 13.49 0.64
N ILE A 150 -6.94 13.61 1.07
CA ILE A 150 -5.92 12.54 1.00
C ILE A 150 -5.81 11.77 2.33
N ARG A 151 -6.58 12.11 3.37
CA ARG A 151 -6.54 11.45 4.69
C ARG A 151 -6.81 9.94 4.62
N ASP A 152 -7.60 9.51 3.65
CA ASP A 152 -7.99 8.11 3.48
C ASP A 152 -6.95 7.30 2.68
N MET A 153 -5.85 7.92 2.26
CA MET A 153 -4.90 7.32 1.33
C MET A 153 -3.66 6.81 2.05
N THR A 154 -3.71 5.56 2.49
CA THR A 154 -2.55 4.85 3.07
C THR A 154 -1.55 4.36 2.02
N PRO A 155 -0.27 4.20 2.38
CA PRO A 155 0.34 4.35 3.70
C PRO A 155 0.78 5.80 3.98
N MET A 156 0.77 6.19 5.27
CA MET A 156 1.29 7.46 5.77
C MET A 156 1.77 7.34 7.23
N VAL A 157 2.44 8.38 7.72
CA VAL A 157 2.81 8.54 9.14
C VAL A 157 1.62 9.10 9.91
N HIS A 158 1.15 8.41 10.94
CA HIS A 158 0.07 8.84 11.81
C HIS A 158 0.64 9.35 13.13
N VAL A 159 0.54 10.66 13.36
CA VAL A 159 1.00 11.27 14.60
C VAL A 159 -0.18 11.44 15.56
N PHE A 160 -0.05 10.97 16.79
CA PHE A 160 -1.09 11.12 17.82
C PHE A 160 -0.48 11.55 19.15
N ARG A 161 -1.30 12.14 20.04
CA ARG A 161 -0.86 12.69 21.34
C ARG A 161 -1.73 12.13 22.44
N LEU A 162 -1.16 11.76 23.58
CA LEU A 162 -1.98 11.43 24.75
C LEU A 162 -2.86 12.64 25.14
N PRO A 163 -4.16 12.43 25.48
CA PRO A 163 -4.78 11.14 25.79
C PRO A 163 -5.45 10.43 24.59
N ASP A 164 -5.12 10.76 23.33
CA ASP A 164 -5.57 9.98 22.16
C ASP A 164 -5.32 8.50 22.45
N THR A 165 -6.36 7.69 22.34
CA THR A 165 -6.38 6.37 22.97
C THR A 165 -5.81 5.33 22.01
N TRP A 166 -5.17 4.28 22.53
CA TRP A 166 -4.80 3.12 21.72
C TRP A 166 -6.00 2.47 21.01
N SER A 167 -7.22 2.76 21.46
CA SER A 167 -8.46 2.41 20.76
C SER A 167 -8.60 3.09 19.40
N ASP A 168 -8.14 4.34 19.25
CA ASP A 168 -8.16 5.07 17.98
C ASP A 168 -7.16 4.47 17.00
N VAL A 169 -5.97 4.08 17.49
CA VAL A 169 -4.98 3.33 16.68
C VAL A 169 -5.56 1.99 16.23
N ALA A 170 -6.25 1.27 17.12
CA ALA A 170 -6.90 0.01 16.79
C ALA A 170 -8.06 0.17 15.79
N ALA A 171 -8.84 1.25 15.90
CA ALA A 171 -9.89 1.60 14.93
C ALA A 171 -9.27 1.94 13.57
N TYR A 172 -8.23 2.76 13.56
CA TYR A 172 -7.51 3.13 12.34
C TYR A 172 -6.99 1.89 11.60
N LEU A 173 -6.35 0.95 12.31
CA LEU A 173 -5.82 -0.27 11.72
C LEU A 173 -6.90 -1.21 11.16
N ARG A 174 -8.12 -1.13 11.71
CA ARG A 174 -9.27 -1.88 11.23
C ARG A 174 -9.85 -1.28 9.96
N ASP A 175 -9.94 0.04 9.91
CA ASP A 175 -10.50 0.77 8.77
C ASP A 175 -9.51 0.84 7.60
N PHE A 176 -8.21 0.91 7.92
CA PHE A 176 -7.12 1.01 6.96
C PHE A 176 -6.07 -0.08 7.19
N PRO A 177 -6.42 -1.37 7.06
CA PRO A 177 -5.48 -2.46 7.24
C PRO A 177 -4.32 -2.35 6.24
N PRO A 178 -3.09 -2.72 6.63
CA PRO A 178 -1.97 -2.78 5.70
C PRO A 178 -2.28 -3.76 4.56
N GLY A 179 -1.93 -3.38 3.34
CA GLY A 179 -2.07 -4.27 2.19
C GLY A 179 -1.04 -5.39 2.19
N GLU A 180 -1.04 -6.12 1.08
CA GLU A 180 -0.19 -7.28 0.88
C GLU A 180 1.30 -6.90 0.91
N SER A 181 2.14 -7.82 1.40
CA SER A 181 3.59 -7.63 1.37
C SER A 181 4.15 -7.64 -0.05
N PRO A 182 5.15 -6.78 -0.35
CA PRO A 182 5.84 -6.85 -1.63
C PRO A 182 6.35 -8.26 -1.90
N SER A 183 6.17 -8.70 -3.13
CA SER A 183 6.57 -10.03 -3.57
C SER A 183 8.05 -10.05 -3.94
N ASN A 184 8.91 -10.43 -2.99
CA ASN A 184 10.37 -10.41 -3.14
C ASN A 184 10.92 -11.30 -4.28
N GLU A 185 10.09 -12.19 -4.85
CA GLU A 185 10.48 -13.08 -5.96
C GLU A 185 9.84 -12.67 -7.29
N LEU A 186 9.12 -11.54 -7.34
CA LEU A 186 8.52 -11.04 -8.58
C LEU A 186 9.63 -10.63 -9.56
N SER A 187 9.62 -11.23 -10.75
CA SER A 187 10.46 -10.79 -11.86
C SER A 187 9.79 -9.63 -12.59
N VAL A 188 10.37 -8.43 -12.48
CA VAL A 188 9.87 -7.21 -13.15
C VAL A 188 10.77 -6.89 -14.35
N THR A 189 10.16 -6.67 -15.52
CA THR A 189 10.85 -6.11 -16.69
C THR A 189 10.08 -4.90 -17.19
N VAL A 190 10.72 -3.74 -17.30
CA VAL A 190 10.11 -2.52 -17.84
C VAL A 190 10.82 -2.13 -19.12
N ARG A 191 10.04 -1.89 -20.17
CA ARG A 191 10.53 -1.41 -21.47
C ARG A 191 9.93 -0.07 -21.82
N GLY A 192 10.78 0.82 -22.32
CA GLY A 192 10.38 2.09 -22.90
C GLY A 192 9.76 1.91 -24.28
N ARG A 193 9.27 3.02 -24.84
CA ARG A 193 8.62 3.06 -26.17
C ARG A 193 9.53 2.61 -27.32
N ASP A 194 10.83 2.80 -27.17
CA ASP A 194 11.87 2.41 -28.13
C ASP A 194 12.44 1.00 -27.86
N ASP A 195 11.73 0.19 -27.06
CA ASP A 195 12.15 -1.12 -26.56
C ASP A 195 13.41 -1.08 -25.66
N SER A 196 13.85 0.12 -25.24
CA SER A 196 14.93 0.27 -24.27
C SER A 196 14.54 -0.31 -22.92
N ILE A 197 15.51 -0.87 -22.20
CA ILE A 197 15.30 -1.37 -20.85
C ILE A 197 15.29 -0.19 -19.89
N ILE A 198 14.20 -0.05 -19.13
CA ILE A 198 14.08 0.93 -18.06
C ILE A 198 14.33 0.21 -16.74
N VAL A 199 15.24 0.75 -15.92
CA VAL A 199 15.44 0.29 -14.55
C VAL A 199 14.51 1.10 -13.64
N PRO A 200 13.53 0.48 -12.97
CA PRO A 200 12.66 1.18 -12.03
C PRO A 200 13.47 1.78 -10.88
N SER A 201 13.02 2.91 -10.34
CA SER A 201 13.57 3.42 -9.08
C SER A 201 13.31 2.43 -7.93
N PRO A 202 14.03 2.54 -6.79
CA PRO A 202 13.79 1.65 -5.64
C PRO A 202 12.33 1.63 -5.17
N GLU A 203 11.69 2.80 -5.10
CA GLU A 203 10.27 2.91 -4.73
C GLU A 203 9.36 2.29 -5.80
N GLU A 204 9.59 2.60 -7.08
CA GLU A 204 8.80 2.03 -8.19
C GLU A 204 8.84 0.51 -8.23
N LYS A 205 10.02 -0.06 -7.97
CA LYS A 205 10.19 -1.50 -7.88
C LYS A 205 9.30 -2.09 -6.78
N ILE A 206 9.30 -1.50 -5.59
CA ILE A 206 8.48 -1.98 -4.47
C ILE A 206 6.98 -1.79 -4.75
N LEU A 207 6.59 -0.68 -5.38
CA LEU A 207 5.19 -0.47 -5.80
C LEU A 207 4.73 -1.54 -6.80
N LEU A 208 5.57 -1.91 -7.76
CA LEU A 208 5.29 -3.02 -8.69
C LEU A 208 5.20 -4.37 -7.97
N GLU A 209 6.10 -4.64 -7.01
CA GLU A 209 6.08 -5.84 -6.18
C GLU A 209 4.84 -5.94 -5.29
N ARG A 210 4.23 -4.81 -4.91
CA ARG A 210 2.96 -4.74 -4.17
C ARG A 210 1.74 -4.87 -5.09
N ALA A 211 1.70 -4.10 -6.18
CA ALA A 211 0.60 -4.11 -7.13
C ALA A 211 0.44 -5.49 -7.82
N PHE A 212 1.54 -6.20 -8.01
CA PHE A 212 1.58 -7.54 -8.61
C PHE A 212 2.06 -8.60 -7.61
N HIS A 213 1.66 -8.47 -6.34
CA HIS A 213 2.11 -9.34 -5.23
C HIS A 213 1.79 -10.83 -5.44
N ASP A 214 0.76 -11.14 -6.21
CA ASP A 214 0.29 -12.47 -6.57
C ASP A 214 0.91 -13.03 -7.87
N CYS A 215 1.74 -12.24 -8.55
CA CYS A 215 2.43 -12.63 -9.78
C CYS A 215 3.85 -13.14 -9.51
N HIS A 216 4.37 -13.98 -10.41
CA HIS A 216 5.78 -14.38 -10.39
C HIS A 216 6.58 -13.61 -11.45
N ARG A 217 5.91 -13.05 -12.45
CA ARG A 217 6.51 -12.20 -13.47
C ARG A 217 5.53 -11.11 -13.93
N VAL A 218 6.05 -9.91 -14.15
CA VAL A 218 5.33 -8.82 -14.83
C VAL A 218 6.25 -8.14 -15.85
N LYS A 219 5.76 -7.99 -17.08
CA LYS A 219 6.42 -7.20 -18.13
C LYS A 219 5.60 -5.95 -18.39
N LEU A 220 6.21 -4.78 -18.27
CA LEU A 220 5.62 -3.49 -18.57
C LEU A 220 6.20 -2.95 -19.87
N ILE A 221 5.34 -2.49 -20.78
CA ILE A 221 5.70 -1.79 -22.01
C ILE A 221 5.07 -0.41 -21.96
N GLU A 222 5.89 0.64 -22.03
CA GLU A 222 5.42 2.02 -21.95
C GLU A 222 4.52 2.36 -23.14
N ASN A 223 3.35 2.94 -22.86
CA ASN A 223 2.41 3.38 -23.89
C ASN A 223 2.83 4.74 -24.47
N SER A 224 2.55 4.96 -25.75
CA SER A 224 2.71 6.26 -26.42
C SER A 224 1.44 7.09 -26.29
N GLY A 225 1.54 8.37 -25.88
CA GLY A 225 0.45 9.35 -26.04
C GLY A 225 -0.04 10.06 -24.78
N GLY A 226 0.54 9.82 -23.61
CA GLY A 226 0.13 10.51 -22.38
C GLY A 226 0.52 11.99 -22.36
N LEU A 227 -0.46 12.89 -22.25
CA LEU A 227 -0.24 14.34 -22.09
C LEU A 227 0.14 14.74 -20.65
N SER A 228 -0.02 13.84 -19.68
CA SER A 228 0.04 14.17 -18.25
C SER A 228 1.44 14.10 -17.63
N GLY A 229 2.50 13.81 -18.41
CA GLY A 229 3.87 13.65 -17.89
C GLY A 229 4.08 12.41 -16.99
N VAL A 230 3.03 11.63 -16.75
CA VAL A 230 3.04 10.39 -15.95
C VAL A 230 3.25 9.19 -16.87
N ARG A 231 4.07 8.23 -16.44
CA ARG A 231 4.34 7.03 -17.25
C ARG A 231 3.18 6.05 -17.16
N THR A 232 2.74 5.59 -18.33
CA THR A 232 1.67 4.61 -18.47
C THR A 232 2.20 3.39 -19.20
N TYR A 233 1.69 2.22 -18.85
CA TYR A 233 2.21 0.96 -19.30
C TYR A 233 1.07 0.01 -19.64
N LYS A 234 1.26 -0.74 -20.73
CA LYS A 234 0.63 -2.04 -20.89
C LYS A 234 1.42 -3.07 -20.08
N ALA A 235 0.79 -3.63 -19.06
CA ALA A 235 1.38 -4.60 -18.16
C ALA A 235 0.88 -6.02 -18.47
N PHE A 236 1.82 -6.94 -18.58
CA PHE A 236 1.62 -8.33 -18.91
C PHE A 236 2.00 -9.16 -17.69
N ALA A 237 1.02 -9.66 -16.96
CA ALA A 237 1.20 -10.31 -15.68
C ALA A 237 0.99 -11.83 -15.80
N ASP A 238 1.95 -12.58 -15.24
CA ASP A 238 1.89 -14.02 -15.14
C ASP A 238 1.70 -14.39 -13.65
N ASN A 239 0.50 -14.89 -13.31
CA ASN A 239 0.11 -15.19 -11.93
C ASN A 239 0.91 -16.37 -11.36
N ARG A 240 1.18 -16.36 -10.06
CA ARG A 240 1.83 -17.51 -9.35
C ARG A 240 0.94 -18.75 -9.33
N TYR A 241 -0.37 -18.53 -9.29
CA TYR A 241 -1.36 -19.60 -9.17
C TYR A 241 -2.05 -19.73 -10.52
N GLU A 242 -1.85 -20.88 -11.17
CA GLU A 242 -2.62 -21.25 -12.36
C GLU A 242 -4.03 -21.61 -11.92
N TYR A 243 -4.99 -20.72 -12.17
CA TYR A 243 -6.40 -21.11 -12.12
C TYR A 243 -6.69 -22.02 -13.31
N VAL A 244 -7.34 -23.17 -13.07
CA VAL A 244 -7.68 -24.15 -14.12
C VAL A 244 -8.34 -23.45 -15.30
N GLY A 245 -7.72 -23.52 -16.48
CA GLY A 245 -8.20 -22.92 -17.73
C GLY A 245 -7.55 -21.59 -18.13
N ASN A 246 -6.77 -20.94 -17.27
CA ASN A 246 -6.11 -19.66 -17.58
C ASN A 246 -4.59 -19.81 -17.74
N ARG A 247 -4.17 -20.43 -18.86
CA ARG A 247 -2.77 -20.35 -19.34
C ARG A 247 -2.43 -19.00 -19.97
N THR A 248 -3.39 -18.08 -20.00
CA THR A 248 -3.26 -16.81 -20.68
C THR A 248 -2.80 -15.75 -19.69
N ARG A 249 -1.66 -15.14 -20.02
CA ARG A 249 -1.16 -13.91 -19.41
C ARG A 249 -2.28 -12.87 -19.33
N TYR A 250 -2.47 -12.29 -18.15
CA TYR A 250 -3.48 -11.23 -17.97
C TYR A 250 -2.87 -9.88 -18.35
N GLU A 251 -3.66 -9.06 -19.03
CA GLU A 251 -3.25 -7.72 -19.47
C GLU A 251 -3.87 -6.66 -18.56
N TYR A 252 -3.03 -5.78 -18.04
CA TYR A 252 -3.42 -4.63 -17.23
C TYR A 252 -2.95 -3.34 -17.89
N PHE A 253 -3.65 -2.25 -17.61
CA PHE A 253 -3.12 -0.91 -17.78
C PHE A 253 -2.57 -0.45 -16.43
N ALA A 254 -1.33 0.03 -16.40
CA ALA A 254 -0.68 0.51 -15.19
C ALA A 254 -0.18 1.94 -15.39
N LYS A 255 -0.44 2.82 -14.43
CA LYS A 255 0.00 4.22 -14.44
C LYS A 255 0.81 4.49 -13.19
N ILE A 256 2.05 4.95 -13.35
CA ILE A 256 3.00 5.21 -12.25
C ILE A 256 3.47 6.65 -12.33
N GLY A 257 3.31 7.39 -11.23
CA GLY A 257 3.73 8.78 -11.15
C GLY A 257 3.66 9.34 -9.74
N ASP A 258 3.70 10.67 -9.63
CA ASP A 258 3.66 11.38 -8.36
C ASP A 258 2.45 10.95 -7.52
N ARG A 259 2.71 10.69 -6.24
CA ARG A 259 1.73 10.22 -5.26
C ARG A 259 0.46 11.05 -5.29
N ASP A 260 0.57 12.38 -5.31
CA ASP A 260 -0.60 13.27 -5.26
C ASP A 260 -1.45 13.19 -6.53
N LEU A 261 -0.83 13.10 -7.70
CA LEU A 261 -1.54 12.97 -8.97
C LEU A 261 -2.25 11.63 -9.06
N ILE A 262 -1.54 10.56 -8.70
CA ILE A 262 -2.09 9.22 -8.64
C ILE A 262 -3.22 9.15 -7.61
N SER A 263 -3.06 9.79 -6.45
CA SER A 263 -4.07 9.76 -5.41
C SER A 263 -5.36 10.45 -5.83
N LYS A 264 -5.26 11.63 -6.44
CA LYS A 264 -6.41 12.36 -6.99
C LYS A 264 -7.13 11.57 -8.08
N GLU A 265 -6.38 10.91 -8.95
CA GLU A 265 -6.95 10.08 -10.00
C GLU A 265 -7.66 8.84 -9.43
N TYR A 266 -7.07 8.18 -8.43
CA TYR A 266 -7.69 7.07 -7.72
C TYR A 266 -9.03 7.48 -7.09
N LEU A 267 -9.06 8.59 -6.35
CA LEU A 267 -10.27 9.11 -5.72
C LEU A 267 -11.32 9.48 -6.77
N SER A 268 -10.93 10.16 -7.86
CA SER A 268 -11.83 10.48 -8.96
C SER A 268 -12.45 9.21 -9.58
N TYR A 269 -11.67 8.15 -9.76
CA TYR A 269 -12.19 6.88 -10.25
C TYR A 269 -13.14 6.22 -9.25
N ARG A 270 -12.73 6.14 -7.98
CA ARG A 270 -13.50 5.49 -6.91
C ARG A 270 -14.83 6.18 -6.68
N ASP A 271 -14.82 7.51 -6.57
CA ASP A 271 -15.96 8.30 -6.12
C ASP A 271 -16.88 8.74 -7.26
N ILE A 272 -16.39 8.79 -8.51
CA ILE A 272 -17.16 9.28 -9.67
C ILE A 272 -17.32 8.19 -10.73
N ALA A 273 -16.21 7.63 -11.22
CA ALA A 273 -16.26 6.77 -12.39
C ALA A 273 -16.97 5.43 -12.13
N LEU A 274 -16.76 4.83 -10.95
CA LEU A 274 -17.41 3.56 -10.59
C LEU A 274 -18.94 3.68 -10.45
N GLU A 275 -19.45 4.85 -10.06
CA GLU A 275 -20.88 5.07 -9.88
C GLU A 275 -21.60 5.44 -11.18
N HIS A 276 -20.89 6.01 -12.15
CA HIS A 276 -21.50 6.63 -13.32
C HIS A 276 -21.19 5.94 -14.67
N ILE A 277 -20.15 5.11 -14.76
CA ILE A 277 -19.80 4.42 -16.02
C ILE A 277 -20.37 3.00 -16.01
N PRO A 278 -21.21 2.63 -17.00
CA PRO A 278 -21.72 1.27 -17.11
C PRO A 278 -20.58 0.24 -17.17
N PHE A 279 -20.77 -0.89 -16.49
CA PHE A 279 -19.74 -1.92 -16.24
C PHE A 279 -18.98 -2.46 -17.47
N HIS A 280 -19.51 -2.25 -18.67
CA HIS A 280 -19.00 -2.77 -19.94
C HIS A 280 -18.30 -1.70 -20.79
N LEU A 281 -18.29 -0.44 -20.36
CA LEU A 281 -17.83 0.69 -21.18
C LEU A 281 -16.52 1.34 -20.72
N GLY A 282 -15.99 0.96 -19.54
CA GLY A 282 -14.77 1.56 -19.00
C GLY A 282 -13.77 0.52 -18.47
N PRO A 283 -12.46 0.83 -18.50
CA PRO A 283 -11.46 0.02 -17.83
C PRO A 283 -11.76 0.00 -16.34
N ARG A 284 -11.81 -1.20 -15.74
CA ARG A 284 -12.13 -1.36 -14.32
C ARG A 284 -10.88 -1.22 -13.48
N LEU A 285 -10.95 -0.38 -12.46
CA LEU A 285 -9.88 -0.26 -11.47
C LEU A 285 -9.71 -1.58 -10.71
N ARG A 286 -8.47 -2.04 -10.56
CA ARG A 286 -8.09 -3.16 -9.70
C ARG A 286 -7.65 -2.58 -8.36
N LEU A 287 -8.62 -2.32 -7.49
CA LEU A 287 -8.42 -1.62 -6.21
C LEU A 287 -7.35 -2.30 -5.34
N ASP A 288 -7.30 -3.64 -5.36
CA ASP A 288 -6.31 -4.48 -4.68
C ASP A 288 -4.86 -4.32 -5.20
N ARG A 289 -4.69 -3.66 -6.36
CA ARG A 289 -3.41 -3.41 -7.03
C ARG A 289 -3.05 -1.93 -7.10
N CYS A 290 -3.99 -1.05 -6.76
CA CYS A 290 -3.73 0.38 -6.61
C CYS A 290 -3.00 0.61 -5.29
N VAL A 291 -1.74 1.05 -5.35
CA VAL A 291 -0.91 1.21 -4.16
C VAL A 291 -0.12 2.51 -4.19
N LEU A 292 0.15 3.05 -3.01
CA LEU A 292 0.91 4.29 -2.84
C LEU A 292 2.19 4.04 -2.05
N GLY A 293 3.23 4.80 -2.36
CA GLY A 293 4.50 4.87 -1.63
C GLY A 293 4.62 6.19 -0.88
N THR A 294 5.84 6.70 -0.65
CA THR A 294 6.02 8.02 -0.04
C THR A 294 5.87 9.14 -1.06
N GLN A 295 6.45 8.97 -2.25
CA GLN A 295 6.50 9.99 -3.29
C GLN A 295 5.79 9.57 -4.56
N LEU A 296 5.66 8.26 -4.79
CA LEU A 296 5.05 7.71 -5.99
C LEU A 296 3.77 6.91 -5.66
N GLY A 297 2.94 6.71 -6.67
CA GLY A 297 1.82 5.78 -6.62
C GLY A 297 1.71 5.00 -7.92
N ILE A 298 0.96 3.91 -7.87
CA ILE A 298 0.56 3.14 -9.04
C ILE A 298 -0.95 2.90 -9.02
N ILE A 299 -1.58 3.15 -10.16
CA ILE A 299 -2.94 2.71 -10.46
C ILE A 299 -2.87 1.56 -11.45
N VAL A 300 -3.67 0.53 -11.20
CA VAL A 300 -3.81 -0.61 -12.10
C VAL A 300 -5.29 -0.79 -12.46
N SER A 301 -5.57 -0.98 -13.73
CA SER A 301 -6.89 -1.30 -14.25
C SER A 301 -6.83 -2.43 -15.27
N ASP A 302 -7.99 -2.98 -15.60
CA ASP A 302 -8.11 -3.92 -16.72
C ASP A 302 -7.69 -3.25 -18.02
N TYR A 303 -6.87 -3.95 -18.81
CA TYR A 303 -6.54 -3.48 -20.15
C TYR A 303 -7.74 -3.67 -21.08
N VAL A 304 -8.20 -2.58 -21.70
CA VAL A 304 -9.22 -2.58 -22.76
C VAL A 304 -8.59 -1.97 -24.00
N SER A 305 -8.47 -2.76 -25.07
CA SER A 305 -7.88 -2.30 -26.33
C SER A 305 -8.63 -1.07 -26.86
N GLY A 306 -7.92 0.01 -27.19
CA GLY A 306 -8.52 1.24 -27.70
C GLY A 306 -9.09 2.19 -26.64
N ALA A 307 -8.88 1.92 -25.34
CA ALA A 307 -9.22 2.83 -24.24
C ALA A 307 -8.02 3.68 -23.77
N GLU A 308 -6.91 3.65 -24.50
CA GLU A 308 -5.65 4.34 -24.21
C GLU A 308 -5.60 5.81 -24.65
#